data_AF-A0A966T451-F1
#
_entry.id   AF-A0A966T451-F1
#
_cell.length_a   1.000
_cell.length_b   1.000
_cell.length_c   1.000
_cell.angle_alpha   90.00
_cell.angle_beta   90.00
_cell.angle_gamma   90.00
#
_symmetry.space_group_name_H-M   'P 1'
#
loop_
_entity.id
_entity.type
_entity.pdbx_description
1 polymer ?
#
loop_
_entity_poly.entity_id
_entity_poly.type
_entity_poly.pdbx_seq_one_letter_code
_entity_poly.pdbx_strand_id
1 'polypeptide(L)' 'RRAQEWIGDAKVVEHQPKRWRMAAPRTTWHERCWSSSGVTLAGDAFAGPKVEGAALSGLAAAQRVLSN' A
#
# COMPACT_ATOMS: atom_id res chain seq x y z
N ARG A 1 -18.80 13.94 -17.31
CA ARG A 1 -20.19 14.18 -16.87
C ARG A 1 -20.75 13.05 -15.99
N ARG A 2 -19.92 12.31 -15.24
CA ARG A 2 -20.40 11.22 -14.37
C ARG A 2 -20.91 11.70 -13.01
N ALA A 3 -20.31 12.74 -12.44
CA ALA A 3 -20.68 13.23 -11.10
C ALA A 3 -21.90 14.18 -11.05
N GLN A 4 -22.57 14.40 -12.18
CA GLN A 4 -23.59 15.46 -12.34
C GLN A 4 -24.78 15.28 -11.38
N GLU A 5 -25.20 14.04 -11.14
CA GLU A 5 -26.35 13.72 -10.29
C GLU A 5 -26.12 14.03 -8.80
N TRP A 6 -24.85 14.10 -8.35
CA TRP A 6 -24.52 14.40 -6.95
C TRP A 6 -24.10 15.86 -6.72
N ILE A 7 -23.58 16.53 -7.75
CA ILE A 7 -23.01 17.88 -7.64
C ILE A 7 -24.02 18.95 -8.11
N GLY A 8 -25.03 18.58 -8.90
CA GLY A 8 -26.07 19.49 -9.38
C GLY A 8 -25.48 20.66 -10.17
N ASP A 9 -25.82 21.89 -9.77
CA ASP A 9 -25.35 23.14 -10.36
C ASP A 9 -24.05 23.68 -9.73
N ALA A 10 -23.47 22.97 -8.76
CA ALA A 10 -22.26 23.43 -8.09
C ALA A 10 -21.06 23.48 -9.05
N LYS A 11 -20.25 24.53 -8.92
CA LYS A 11 -19.05 24.75 -9.74
C LYS A 11 -17.80 24.24 -9.03
N VAL A 12 -16.99 23.46 -9.72
CA VAL A 12 -15.66 23.06 -9.25
C VAL A 12 -14.76 24.29 -9.23
N VAL A 13 -14.37 24.75 -8.04
CA VAL A 13 -13.50 25.93 -7.87
C VAL A 13 -12.00 25.59 -7.96
N GLU A 14 -11.64 24.33 -7.71
CA GLU A 14 -10.27 23.82 -7.80
C GLU A 14 -10.26 22.33 -8.16
N HIS A 15 -9.28 21.90 -8.97
CA HIS A 15 -9.09 20.50 -9.35
C HIS A 15 -7.61 20.14 -9.44
N GLN A 16 -7.19 19.13 -8.68
CA GLN A 16 -5.80 18.67 -8.60
C GLN A 16 -5.74 17.13 -8.66
N PRO A 17 -5.80 16.51 -9.85
CA PRO A 17 -5.81 15.05 -9.99
C PRO A 17 -4.41 14.48 -9.75
N LYS A 18 -4.33 13.32 -9.07
CA LYS A 18 -3.08 12.56 -8.91
C LYS A 18 -3.30 11.14 -9.36
N ARG A 19 -2.35 10.62 -10.16
CA ARG A 19 -2.35 9.23 -10.63
C ARG A 19 -1.11 8.52 -10.13
N TRP A 20 -1.33 7.54 -9.25
CA TRP A 20 -0.28 6.71 -8.69
C TRP A 20 -0.35 5.33 -9.36
N ARG A 21 0.65 5.01 -10.19
CA ARG A 21 0.65 3.72 -10.92
C ARG A 21 0.70 2.51 -9.99
N MET A 22 1.36 2.66 -8.84
CA MET A 22 1.52 1.63 -7.82
C MET A 22 0.87 2.06 -6.50
N ALA A 23 -0.42 2.43 -6.57
CA ALA A 23 -1.17 2.94 -5.41
C ALA A 23 -1.51 1.85 -4.38
N ALA A 24 -1.70 0.62 -4.86
CA ALA A 24 -2.03 -0.53 -4.04
C ALA A 24 -1.61 -1.81 -4.78
N PRO A 25 -1.12 -2.83 -4.06
CA PRO A 25 -0.78 -4.11 -4.65
C PRO A 25 -2.05 -4.84 -5.11
N ARG A 26 -1.95 -5.52 -6.25
CA ARG A 26 -3.04 -6.36 -6.78
C ARG A 26 -2.99 -7.79 -6.26
N THR A 27 -1.78 -8.25 -5.97
CA THR A 27 -1.49 -9.57 -5.41
C THR A 27 -0.67 -9.36 -4.15
N THR A 28 -1.00 -10.11 -3.11
CA THR A 28 -0.25 -10.07 -1.85
C THR A 28 0.50 -11.37 -1.62
N TRP A 29 1.64 -11.25 -0.95
CA TRP A 29 2.32 -12.38 -0.34
C TRP A 29 1.69 -12.66 1.02
N HIS A 30 1.50 -13.94 1.32
CA HIS A 30 0.75 -14.35 2.51
C HIS A 30 1.52 -14.14 3.82
N GLU A 31 2.86 -14.20 3.78
CA GLU A 31 3.70 -13.91 4.94
C GLU A 31 3.97 -12.41 5.10
N ARG A 32 4.36 -12.00 6.32
CA ARG A 32 4.66 -10.60 6.67
C ARG A 32 5.99 -10.10 6.10
N CYS A 33 6.89 -10.98 5.73
CA CYS A 33 8.14 -10.63 5.05
C CYS A 33 8.63 -11.87 4.30
N TRP A 34 9.56 -11.68 3.36
CA TRP A 34 10.28 -12.77 2.73
C TRP A 34 11.78 -12.54 2.90
N SER A 35 12.55 -13.59 3.19
CA SER A 35 14.00 -13.48 3.36
C SER A 35 14.74 -14.57 2.63
N SER A 36 15.84 -14.19 1.99
CA SER A 36 16.79 -15.12 1.38
C SER A 36 18.15 -14.46 1.25
N SER A 37 19.23 -15.21 1.49
CA SER A 37 20.60 -14.81 1.18
C SER A 37 21.01 -13.44 1.77
N GLY A 38 20.61 -13.17 3.02
CA GLY A 38 20.92 -11.91 3.70
C GLY A 38 20.03 -10.72 3.32
N VAL A 39 19.04 -10.91 2.44
CA VAL A 39 18.07 -9.87 2.05
C VAL A 39 16.71 -10.19 2.64
N THR A 40 16.03 -9.18 3.17
CA THR A 40 14.65 -9.27 3.65
C THR A 40 13.76 -8.24 2.94
N LEU A 41 12.63 -8.69 2.41
CA LEU A 41 11.62 -7.89 1.73
C LEU A 41 10.38 -7.74 2.61
N ALA A 42 9.83 -6.54 2.66
CA ALA A 42 8.64 -6.15 3.41
C ALA A 42 7.93 -4.99 2.71
N GLY A 43 6.68 -4.74 3.08
CA GLY A 43 5.85 -3.67 2.52
C GLY A 43 4.36 -4.00 2.53
N ASP A 44 3.56 -3.13 1.93
CA ASP A 44 2.10 -3.28 1.84
C ASP A 44 1.66 -4.48 0.96
N ALA A 45 2.57 -5.05 0.17
CA ALA A 45 2.33 -6.30 -0.54
C ALA A 45 2.42 -7.54 0.36
N PHE A 46 2.86 -7.43 1.62
CA PHE A 46 3.10 -8.56 2.52
C PHE A 46 2.09 -8.60 3.66
N ALA A 47 1.42 -9.74 3.83
CA ALA A 47 0.36 -9.98 4.82
C ALA A 47 -0.84 -9.01 4.74
N GLY A 48 -1.10 -8.48 3.54
CA GLY A 48 -2.28 -7.68 3.23
C GLY A 48 -1.96 -6.21 2.93
N PRO A 49 -2.73 -5.56 2.02
CA PRO A 49 -2.57 -4.14 1.72
C PRO A 49 -2.93 -3.28 2.93
N LYS A 50 -2.68 -1.97 2.84
CA LYS A 50 -2.92 -0.89 3.84
C LYS A 50 -1.68 -0.52 4.66
N VAL A 51 -1.78 0.65 5.30
CA VAL A 51 -0.75 1.22 6.18
C VAL A 51 -0.42 0.27 7.33
N GLU A 52 -1.43 -0.33 7.97
CA GLU A 52 -1.22 -1.29 9.06
C GLU A 52 -0.42 -2.52 8.61
N GLY A 53 -0.78 -3.12 7.48
CA GLY A 53 -0.07 -4.26 6.90
C GLY A 53 1.40 -3.93 6.62
N ALA A 54 1.66 -2.79 5.99
CA ALA A 54 3.03 -2.33 5.73
C ALA A 54 3.84 -2.12 7.03
N ALA A 55 3.25 -1.52 8.05
CA ALA A 55 3.91 -1.30 9.34
C ALA A 55 4.24 -2.63 10.04
N LEU A 56 3.28 -3.56 10.11
CA LEU A 56 3.48 -4.89 10.69
C LEU A 56 4.49 -5.73 9.88
N SER A 57 4.48 -5.61 8.56
CA SER A 57 5.45 -6.22 7.67
C SER A 57 6.88 -5.72 7.95
N GLY A 58 7.06 -4.41 8.10
CA GLY A 58 8.36 -3.81 8.45
C GLY A 58 8.89 -4.27 9.81
N LEU A 59 8.02 -4.35 10.83
CA LEU A 59 8.40 -4.88 12.15
C LEU A 59 8.82 -6.36 12.07
N ALA A 60 8.09 -7.18 11.33
CA ALA A 60 8.45 -8.59 11.14
C ALA A 60 9.78 -8.75 10.40
N ALA A 61 10.05 -7.92 9.39
CA ALA A 61 11.33 -7.90 8.70
C ALA A 61 12.49 -7.50 9.62
N ALA A 62 12.30 -6.48 10.45
CA ALA A 62 13.32 -6.07 11.43
C ALA A 62 13.64 -7.20 12.41
N GLN A 63 12.62 -7.87 12.95
CA GLN A 63 12.80 -9.05 13.81
C GLN A 63 13.59 -10.15 13.11
N ARG A 64 13.26 -10.44 11.84
CA ARG A 64 13.95 -11.46 11.05
C ARG A 64 15.43 -11.12 10.86
N VAL A 65 15.75 -9.86 10.56
CA VAL A 65 17.13 -9.38 10.40
C VAL A 65 17.91 -9.48 11.71
N LEU A 66 17.31 -9.13 12.84
CA LEU A 66 17.94 -9.22 14.16
C LEU A 66 18.11 -10.66 14.67
N SER A 67 17.32 -11.61 14.15
CA SER A 67 17.37 -13.03 14.52
C SER A 67 18.32 -13.89 13.69
N ASN A 68 18.94 -13.32 12.65
CA ASN A 68 19.89 -14.01 11.76
C ASN A 68 21.33 -13.87 12.23
#